data_AF-A0A1Y2M7S6-F1
#
_entry.id   AF-A0A1Y2M7S6-F1
#
_cell.length_a   1.000
_cell.length_b   1.000
_cell.length_c   1.000
_cell.angle_alpha   90.00
_cell.angle_beta   90.00
_cell.angle_gamma   90.00
#
_symmetry.space_group_name_H-M   'P 1'
#
loop_
_entity.id
_entity.type
_entity.pdbx_description
1 polymer ?
#
loop_
_entity_poly.entity_id
_entity_poly.type
_entity_poly.pdbx_seq_one_letter_code
_entity_poly.pdbx_strand_id
1 'polypeptide(L)'
;MADLIQALNGLSDEQRALMAHMPIATPPAGIQSNFVNPPSRTPMQTWVTTTFLVIAMVFYMNRVYVKTALMKTWTWDDVTLALTVVLTVGQYITVLRGATNSIMGRHLWDISLAQMLDPELPPVRLRNYRAYNS
;
A
#
# COMPACT_ATOMS: atom_id res chain seq x y z
N MET A 1 1.85 12.39 14.84
CA MET A 1 3.13 11.69 14.62
C MET A 1 4.15 12.04 15.70
N ALA A 2 4.50 13.32 15.90
CA ALA A 2 5.44 13.75 16.95
C ALA A 2 5.04 13.30 18.37
N ASP A 3 3.76 13.46 18.74
CA ASP A 3 3.28 13.07 20.08
C ASP A 3 3.29 11.54 20.29
N LEU A 4 3.09 10.76 19.24
CA LEU A 4 3.16 9.29 19.30
C LEU A 4 4.61 8.80 19.40
N ILE A 5 5.55 9.46 18.71
CA ILE A 5 6.98 9.19 18.81
C ILE A 5 7.48 9.53 20.22
N GLN A 6 7.00 10.64 20.79
CA GLN A 6 7.34 11.04 22.16
C GLN A 6 6.76 10.08 23.21
N ALA A 7 5.53 9.59 23.01
CA ALA A 7 4.95 8.52 23.82
C ALA A 7 5.73 7.20 23.69
N LEU A 8 6.23 6.88 22.49
CA LEU A 8 7.07 5.71 22.23
C LEU A 8 8.43 5.75 22.96
N ASN A 9 9.01 6.95 23.08
CA ASN A 9 10.28 7.16 23.78
C ASN A 9 10.13 7.12 25.32
N GLY A 10 8.90 7.22 25.84
CA GLY A 10 8.61 7.09 27.27
C GLY A 10 8.30 5.67 27.74
N LEU A 11 8.21 4.69 26.83
CA LEU A 11 7.92 3.29 27.14
C LEU A 11 9.20 2.54 27.52
N SER A 12 9.12 1.61 28.48
CA SER A 12 10.27 0.77 28.85
C SER A 12 10.67 -0.14 27.69
N ASP A 13 11.95 -0.51 27.61
CA ASP A 13 12.47 -1.35 26.52
C ASP A 13 11.73 -2.69 26.39
N GLU A 14 11.25 -3.23 27.51
CA GLU A 14 10.44 -4.45 27.55
C GLU A 14 9.06 -4.24 26.90
N GLN A 15 8.41 -3.10 27.15
CA GLN A 15 7.13 -2.76 26.53
C GLN A 15 7.29 -2.57 25.01
N ARG A 16 8.41 -1.98 24.58
CA ARG A 16 8.74 -1.83 23.15
C ARG A 16 8.99 -3.19 22.48
N ALA A 17 9.68 -4.10 23.16
CA ALA A 17 9.88 -5.46 22.69
C ALA A 17 8.57 -6.27 22.64
N LEU A 18 7.68 -6.09 23.62
CA LEU A 18 6.35 -6.71 23.64
C LEU A 18 5.49 -6.25 22.45
N MET A 19 5.49 -4.97 22.12
CA MET A 19 4.76 -4.42 20.95
C MET A 19 5.26 -4.95 19.61
N ALA A 20 6.53 -5.40 19.53
CA ALA A 20 7.06 -6.04 18.33
C ALA A 20 6.51 -7.46 18.10
N HIS A 21 5.95 -8.09 19.14
CA HIS A 21 5.41 -9.46 19.10
C HIS A 21 3.88 -9.51 19.13
N MET A 22 3.22 -8.38 19.39
CA MET A 22 1.76 -8.29 19.38
C MET A 22 1.24 -7.90 18.00
N PRO A 23 0.33 -8.71 17.42
CA PRO A 23 -0.34 -8.33 16.17
C PRO A 23 -1.29 -7.16 16.41
N ILE A 24 -1.52 -6.35 15.39
CA ILE A 24 -2.51 -5.25 15.45
C ILE A 24 -3.92 -5.79 15.69
N ALA A 25 -4.24 -6.93 15.06
CA ALA A 25 -5.53 -7.60 15.20
C ALA A 25 -5.32 -9.05 15.60
N THR A 26 -6.23 -9.58 16.41
CA THR A 26 -6.24 -11.00 16.73
C THR A 26 -6.48 -11.83 15.47
N PRO A 27 -5.66 -12.86 15.20
CA PRO A 27 -5.89 -13.70 14.04
C PRO A 27 -7.16 -14.55 14.25
N PRO A 28 -7.84 -14.94 13.15
CA PRO A 28 -8.96 -15.88 13.21
C PRO A 28 -8.56 -17.22 13.84
N ALA A 29 -9.52 -17.94 14.41
CA ALA A 29 -9.28 -19.24 15.02
C ALA A 29 -8.58 -20.21 14.05
N GLY A 30 -7.43 -20.74 14.45
CA GLY A 30 -6.64 -21.71 13.67
C GLY A 30 -5.56 -21.09 12.77
N ILE A 31 -5.43 -19.76 12.70
CA ILE A 31 -4.36 -19.08 11.96
C ILE A 31 -3.36 -18.47 12.94
N GLN A 32 -2.07 -18.78 12.77
CA GLN A 32 -1.00 -18.08 13.48
C GLN A 32 -0.52 -16.90 12.65
N SER A 33 -0.27 -15.77 13.31
CA SER A 33 0.33 -14.60 12.68
C SER A 33 1.75 -14.90 12.20
N ASN A 34 2.09 -14.46 10.99
CA ASN A 34 3.43 -14.56 10.44
C ASN A 34 4.04 -13.18 10.18
N PHE A 35 4.84 -12.70 11.13
CA PHE A 35 5.54 -11.42 11.04
C PHE A 35 6.85 -11.46 10.23
N VAL A 36 7.35 -12.65 9.86
CA VAL A 36 8.66 -12.85 9.23
C VAL A 36 8.55 -12.87 7.70
N ASN A 37 7.58 -13.61 7.17
CA ASN A 37 7.28 -13.65 5.75
C ASN A 37 5.76 -13.58 5.53
N PRO A 38 5.16 -12.41 5.75
CA PRO A 38 3.72 -12.25 5.68
C PRO A 38 3.23 -12.50 4.25
N PRO A 39 2.18 -13.32 4.05
CA PRO A 39 1.57 -13.47 2.74
C PRO A 39 1.05 -12.10 2.28
N SER A 40 1.62 -11.62 1.17
CA SER A 40 1.28 -10.32 0.61
C SER A 40 0.37 -10.47 -0.60
N ARG A 41 -0.74 -9.72 -0.59
CA ARG A 41 -1.67 -9.59 -1.73
C ARG A 41 -1.27 -8.47 -2.69
N THR A 42 -0.18 -7.77 -2.40
CA THR A 42 0.38 -6.70 -3.22
C THR A 42 0.61 -7.11 -4.68
N PRO A 43 1.29 -8.24 -5.01
CA PRO A 43 1.47 -8.63 -6.39
C PRO A 43 0.14 -8.88 -7.10
N MET A 44 -0.82 -9.54 -6.45
CA MET A 44 -2.15 -9.79 -7.01
C MET A 44 -2.87 -8.47 -7.33
N GLN A 45 -2.85 -7.51 -6.41
CA GLN A 45 -3.45 -6.19 -6.62
C GLN A 45 -2.78 -5.45 -7.79
N THR A 46 -1.45 -5.45 -7.87
CA THR A 46 -0.73 -4.82 -8.97
C THR A 46 -1.08 -5.44 -10.32
N TRP A 47 -1.13 -6.76 -10.42
CA TRP A 47 -1.50 -7.46 -11.66
C TRP A 47 -2.92 -7.10 -12.11
N VAL A 48 -3.88 -7.15 -11.18
CA VAL A 48 -5.28 -6.83 -11.50
C VAL A 48 -5.41 -5.39 -11.96
N THR A 49 -4.88 -4.41 -11.20
CA THR A 49 -4.99 -3.00 -11.57
C THR A 49 -4.30 -2.71 -12.90
N THR A 50 -3.16 -3.34 -13.19
CA THR A 50 -2.44 -3.18 -14.46
C THR A 50 -3.28 -3.67 -15.64
N THR A 51 -3.89 -4.86 -15.53
CA THR A 51 -4.74 -5.42 -16.60
C THR A 51 -5.94 -4.51 -16.89
N PHE A 52 -6.64 -4.05 -15.86
CA PHE A 52 -7.78 -3.14 -16.04
C PHE A 52 -7.37 -1.80 -16.62
N LEU A 53 -6.21 -1.26 -16.24
CA LEU A 53 -5.68 -0.02 -16.78
C LEU A 53 -5.39 -0.13 -18.29
N VAL A 54 -4.78 -1.24 -18.72
CA VAL A 54 -4.50 -1.50 -20.14
C VAL A 54 -5.80 -1.57 -20.94
N ILE A 55 -6.79 -2.33 -20.45
CA ILE A 55 -8.10 -2.44 -21.10
C ILE A 55 -8.77 -1.07 -21.20
N ALA A 56 -8.81 -0.31 -20.11
CA ALA A 56 -9.39 1.03 -20.08
C ALA A 56 -8.70 1.98 -21.08
N MET A 57 -7.37 1.90 -21.19
CA MET A 57 -6.60 2.74 -22.12
C MET A 57 -6.93 2.42 -23.58
N VAL A 58 -7.14 1.15 -23.93
CA VAL A 58 -7.56 0.76 -25.29
C VAL A 58 -8.92 1.38 -25.64
N PHE A 59 -9.90 1.31 -24.73
CA PHE A 59 -11.21 1.93 -24.93
C PHE A 59 -11.12 3.46 -25.04
N TYR A 60 -10.30 4.08 -24.19
CA TYR A 60 -10.05 5.52 -24.25
C TYR A 60 -9.43 5.93 -25.59
N MET A 61 -8.40 5.22 -26.07
CA MET A 61 -7.77 5.50 -27.36
C MET A 61 -8.75 5.39 -28.53
N ASN A 62 -9.61 4.36 -28.54
CA ASN A 62 -10.65 4.23 -29.55
C ASN A 62 -11.62 5.43 -29.51
N ARG A 63 -12.06 5.82 -28.32
CA ARG A 63 -12.95 6.99 -28.15
C ARG A 63 -12.32 8.28 -28.64
N VAL A 64 -11.05 8.52 -28.29
CA VAL A 64 -10.29 9.68 -28.78
C VAL A 64 -10.20 9.63 -30.30
N TYR A 65 -9.83 8.49 -30.89
CA TYR A 65 -9.73 8.34 -32.34
C TYR A 65 -11.04 8.66 -33.08
N VAL A 66 -12.17 8.10 -32.62
CA VAL A 66 -13.48 8.35 -33.23
C VAL A 66 -13.83 9.84 -33.13
N LYS A 67 -13.61 10.46 -31.98
CA LYS A 67 -13.92 11.88 -31.75
C LYS A 67 -13.03 12.81 -32.58
N THR A 68 -11.72 12.56 -32.62
CA THR A 68 -10.77 13.44 -33.30
C THR A 68 -10.74 13.24 -34.81
N ALA A 69 -10.78 11.99 -35.28
CA ALA A 69 -10.65 11.68 -36.70
C ALA A 69 -12.00 11.64 -37.43
N LEU A 70 -13.04 11.09 -36.79
CA LEU A 70 -14.34 10.84 -37.45
C LEU A 70 -15.35 11.97 -37.19
N MET A 71 -15.59 12.31 -35.92
CA MET A 71 -16.62 13.31 -35.57
C MET A 71 -16.12 14.75 -35.68
N LYS A 72 -14.82 15.00 -35.48
CA LYS A 72 -14.18 16.34 -35.45
C LYS A 72 -14.90 17.35 -34.53
N THR A 73 -15.60 16.87 -33.51
CA THR A 73 -16.33 17.69 -32.54
C THR A 73 -15.78 17.44 -31.15
N TRP A 74 -15.34 18.52 -30.50
CA TRP A 74 -14.89 18.51 -29.12
C TRP A 74 -16.04 18.89 -28.20
N THR A 75 -16.29 18.06 -27.19
CA THR A 75 -17.34 18.28 -26.19
C THR A 75 -16.75 18.30 -24.79
N TRP A 76 -17.45 18.90 -23.84
CA TRP A 76 -17.06 18.90 -22.43
C TRP A 76 -16.84 17.49 -21.84
N ASP A 77 -17.56 16.51 -22.37
CA ASP A 77 -17.39 15.10 -22.01
C ASP A 77 -15.98 14.56 -22.34
N ASP A 78 -15.33 15.07 -23.38
CA ASP A 78 -13.97 14.64 -23.74
C ASP A 78 -12.93 15.20 -22.75
N VAL A 79 -13.20 16.39 -22.19
CA VAL A 79 -12.35 17.03 -21.17
C VAL A 79 -12.44 16.30 -19.84
N THR A 80 -13.65 15.95 -19.39
CA THR A 80 -13.85 15.18 -18.16
C THR A 80 -13.24 13.79 -18.29
N LEU A 81 -13.37 13.15 -19.45
CA LEU A 81 -12.75 11.85 -19.74
C LEU A 81 -11.21 11.92 -19.70
N ALA A 82 -10.61 12.97 -20.29
CA ALA A 82 -9.16 13.18 -20.22
C ALA A 82 -8.69 13.38 -18.77
N LEU A 83 -9.43 14.16 -17.97
CA LEU A 83 -9.15 14.32 -16.55
C LEU A 83 -9.23 12.98 -15.81
N THR A 84 -10.25 12.16 -16.08
CA THR A 84 -10.37 10.82 -15.50
C THR A 84 -9.13 9.97 -15.78
N VAL A 85 -8.62 9.94 -17.01
CA VAL A 85 -7.41 9.17 -17.35
C VAL A 85 -6.20 9.65 -16.54
N VAL A 86 -6.00 10.97 -16.43
CA VAL A 86 -4.90 11.53 -15.63
C VAL A 86 -5.01 11.10 -14.15
N LEU A 87 -6.22 11.19 -13.59
CA LEU A 87 -6.47 10.78 -12.21
C LEU A 87 -6.27 9.27 -12.02
N THR A 88 -6.71 8.43 -12.97
CA THR A 88 -6.50 6.98 -12.92
C THR A 88 -5.01 6.63 -12.97
N VAL A 89 -4.22 7.31 -13.81
CA VAL A 89 -2.76 7.12 -13.85
C VAL A 89 -2.12 7.56 -12.53
N GLY A 90 -2.52 8.71 -11.96
CA GLY A 90 -2.05 9.16 -10.65
C GLY A 90 -2.38 8.18 -9.52
N GLN A 91 -3.59 7.63 -9.53
CA GLN A 91 -4.02 6.59 -8.60
C GLN A 91 -3.18 5.32 -8.74
N TYR A 92 -2.89 4.88 -9.97
CA TYR A 92 -2.02 3.73 -10.23
C TYR A 92 -0.61 3.93 -9.67
N ILE A 93 0.00 5.10 -9.90
CA ILE A 93 1.32 5.45 -9.36
C ILE A 93 1.30 5.43 -7.82
N THR A 94 0.24 5.95 -7.21
CA THR A 94 0.09 5.99 -5.76
C THR A 94 0.01 4.58 -5.17
N VAL A 95 -0.74 3.68 -5.82
CA VAL A 95 -0.84 2.27 -5.42
C VAL A 95 0.50 1.54 -5.60
N LEU A 96 1.24 1.80 -6.68
CA LEU A 96 2.57 1.24 -6.88
C LEU A 96 3.56 1.68 -5.80
N ARG A 97 3.57 2.97 -5.44
CA ARG A 97 4.40 3.47 -4.33
C ARG A 97 4.01 2.85 -3.00
N GLY A 98 2.71 2.70 -2.73
CA GLY A 98 2.21 1.99 -1.56
C GLY A 98 2.62 0.51 -1.57
N ALA A 99 2.58 -0.13 -2.73
CA ALA A 99 2.98 -1.53 -2.88
C ALA A 99 4.47 -1.76 -2.60
N THR A 100 5.36 -0.85 -3.00
CA THR A 100 6.82 -1.01 -2.81
C THR A 100 7.30 -0.56 -1.44
N ASN A 101 6.70 0.48 -0.87
CA ASN A 101 7.25 1.18 0.29
C ASN A 101 6.40 1.05 1.55
N SER A 102 5.24 0.36 1.50
CA SER A 102 4.34 0.32 2.65
C SER A 102 3.83 -1.08 2.98
N ILE A 103 3.18 -1.17 4.12
CA ILE A 103 2.59 -2.39 4.69
C ILE A 103 1.30 -2.81 3.92
N MET A 104 0.95 -2.08 2.86
CA MET A 104 -0.21 -2.35 2.00
C MET A 104 -0.19 -3.80 1.50
N GLY A 105 -1.30 -4.51 1.66
CA GLY A 105 -1.48 -5.87 1.12
C GLY A 105 -1.13 -7.01 2.09
N ARG A 106 -0.70 -6.73 3.32
CA ARG A 106 -0.57 -7.74 4.40
C ARG A 106 -1.86 -7.79 5.22
N HIS A 107 -2.15 -8.94 5.82
CA HIS A 107 -3.24 -9.04 6.78
C HIS A 107 -2.91 -8.29 8.08
N LEU A 108 -3.91 -7.68 8.74
CA LEU A 108 -3.69 -6.92 9.98
C LEU A 108 -3.05 -7.75 11.09
N TRP A 109 -3.38 -9.04 11.15
CA TRP A 109 -2.76 -9.95 12.10
C TRP A 109 -1.31 -10.30 11.75
N ASP A 110 -0.83 -10.05 10.53
CA ASP A 110 0.57 -10.28 10.12
C ASP A 110 1.44 -9.01 10.23
N ILE A 111 0.91 -7.95 10.86
CA ILE A 111 1.59 -6.68 11.11
C ILE A 111 1.72 -6.51 12.63
N SER A 112 2.93 -6.21 13.10
CA SER A 112 3.17 -5.93 14.52
C SER A 112 2.80 -4.48 14.88
N LEU A 113 2.43 -4.24 16.14
CA LEU A 113 2.16 -2.90 16.66
C LEU A 113 3.37 -1.97 16.48
N ALA A 114 4.59 -2.47 16.66
CA ALA A 114 5.82 -1.70 16.42
C ALA A 114 5.93 -1.21 14.96
N GLN A 115 5.64 -2.07 13.97
CA GLN A 115 5.65 -1.69 12.55
C GLN A 115 4.56 -0.71 12.17
N MET A 116 3.43 -0.71 12.88
CA MET A 116 2.37 0.27 12.67
C MET A 116 2.80 1.67 13.12
N LEU A 117 3.48 1.73 14.27
CA LEU A 117 3.92 2.97 14.90
C LEU A 117 5.16 3.57 14.21
N ASP A 118 6.03 2.71 13.68
CA ASP A 118 7.19 3.10 12.89
C ASP A 118 7.22 2.30 11.57
N PRO A 119 6.64 2.87 10.48
CA PRO A 119 6.54 2.20 9.18
C PRO A 119 7.88 1.96 8.50
N GLU A 120 8.94 2.65 8.92
CA GLU A 120 10.30 2.49 8.41
C GLU A 120 11.00 1.25 9.03
N LEU A 121 10.42 0.66 10.09
CA LEU A 121 10.95 -0.57 10.67
C LEU A 121 10.76 -1.74 9.68
N PRO A 122 11.85 -2.43 9.30
CA PRO A 122 11.75 -3.59 8.43
C PRO A 122 10.90 -4.70 9.08
N PRO A 123 10.31 -5.61 8.29
CA PRO A 123 9.64 -6.80 8.81
C PRO A 123 10.57 -7.48 9.81
N VAL A 124 10.05 -7.72 11.02
CA VAL A 124 10.83 -8.07 12.22
C VAL A 124 11.75 -9.26 11.92
N ARG A 125 13.03 -8.97 11.65
CA ARG A 125 14.13 -9.93 11.81
C ARG A 125 14.58 -9.75 13.25
N LEU A 126 14.08 -10.61 14.15
CA LEU A 126 14.36 -10.63 15.61
C LEU A 126 15.85 -10.74 16.00
N ARG A 127 16.80 -10.57 15.07
CA ARG A 127 18.23 -10.70 15.33
C ARG A 127 18.93 -9.37 15.62
N ASN A 128 18.41 -8.23 15.17
CA ASN A 128 19.21 -6.99 15.07
C ASN A 128 18.73 -5.80 15.92
N TYR A 129 17.73 -5.96 16.80
CA TYR A 129 17.31 -4.85 17.68
C TYR A 129 18.45 -4.37 18.62
N ARG A 130 19.46 -5.20 18.89
CA ARG A 130 20.69 -4.81 19.60
C ARG A 130 21.64 -3.90 18.82
N ALA A 131 21.56 -3.86 17.49
CA ALA A 131 22.56 -3.18 16.65
C ALA A 131 22.26 -1.70 16.39
N TYR A 132 21.06 -1.23 16.73
CA TYR A 132 20.67 0.18 16.55
C TYR A 132 20.89 1.03 17.82
N ASN A 133 21.39 0.42 18.90
CA ASN A 133 21.67 1.08 20.18
C ASN A 133 23.13 0.82 20.64
N SER A 134 24.06 0.71 19.69
CA SER A 134 25.51 0.68 19.92
C SER A 134 26.20 1.75 19.12
#